data_AF-A0A3M0ND42-F1
#
_entry.id   AF-A0A3M0ND42-F1
#
_cell.length_a   1.000
_cell.length_b   1.000
_cell.length_c   1.000
_cell.angle_alpha   90.00
_cell.angle_beta   90.00
_cell.angle_gamma   90.00
#
_symmetry.space_group_name_H-M   'P 1'
#
loop_
_entity.id
_entity.type
_entity.pdbx_description
1 polymer ?
#
loop_
_entity_poly.entity_id
_entity_poly.type
_entity_poly.pdbx_seq_one_letter_code
_entity_poly.pdbx_strand_id
1 'polypeptide(L)'
;MFDFLASVGFFGWIAQLIKSYYTKHKQRKKLEDQLPSIIQSIQEIQGVVDSLKTGEIEALHSDLDELGAIIDEQGYQTEQQCNRLNQIYNTYHNLGGNGSGTKLYEQVSKLPIKSKEN
;
A
#
# COMPACT_ATOMS: atom_id res chain seq x y z
N MET A 1 52.48 28.38 -33.36
CA MET A 1 52.35 26.95 -33.00
C MET A 1 51.40 26.73 -31.82
N PHE A 2 51.44 27.58 -30.77
CA PHE A 2 50.51 27.52 -29.63
C PHE A 2 49.02 27.78 -29.99
N ASP A 3 48.72 28.72 -30.91
CA ASP A 3 47.32 29.03 -31.29
C ASP A 3 46.60 27.91 -32.07
N PHE A 4 47.34 27.04 -32.77
CA PHE A 4 46.78 25.92 -33.52
C PHE A 4 46.39 24.75 -32.60
N LEU A 5 47.17 24.49 -31.55
CA LEU A 5 46.87 23.46 -30.56
C LEU A 5 45.69 23.86 -29.65
N ALA A 6 45.58 25.15 -29.32
CA ALA A 6 44.46 25.69 -28.55
C ALA A 6 43.12 25.58 -29.31
N SER A 7 43.12 25.81 -30.63
CA SER A 7 41.90 25.72 -31.44
C SER A 7 41.40 24.29 -31.59
N VAL A 8 42.29 23.32 -31.84
CA VAL A 8 41.93 21.89 -31.94
C VAL A 8 41.34 21.38 -30.62
N GLY A 9 41.90 21.79 -29.48
CA GLY A 9 41.34 21.47 -28.16
C GLY A 9 39.94 22.05 -27.94
N PHE A 10 39.70 23.29 -28.39
CA PHE A 10 38.40 23.95 -28.30
C PHE A 10 37.32 23.25 -29.16
N PHE A 11 37.66 22.86 -30.39
CA PHE A 11 36.73 22.11 -31.26
C PHE A 11 36.43 20.70 -30.71
N GLY A 12 37.42 20.02 -30.12
CA GLY A 12 37.20 18.76 -29.43
C GLY A 12 36.22 18.89 -28.26
N TRP A 13 36.39 19.93 -27.43
CA TRP A 13 35.49 20.22 -26.31
C TRP A 13 34.06 20.55 -26.78
N ILE A 14 33.91 21.37 -27.83
CA ILE A 14 32.60 21.67 -28.44
C ILE A 14 31.93 20.40 -28.97
N ALA A 15 32.65 19.54 -29.69
CA ALA A 15 32.10 18.29 -30.20
C ALA A 15 31.62 17.37 -29.07
N GLN A 16 32.34 17.33 -27.95
CA GLN A 16 31.96 16.59 -26.76
C GLN A 16 30.72 17.17 -26.06
N LEU A 17 30.58 18.49 -26.00
CA LEU A 17 29.37 19.16 -25.52
C LEU A 17 28.16 18.83 -26.38
N ILE A 18 28.30 18.91 -27.71
CA ILE A 18 27.23 18.58 -28.67
C ILE A 18 26.81 17.12 -28.52
N LYS A 19 27.77 16.18 -28.52
CA LYS A 19 27.49 14.75 -28.32
C LYS A 19 26.76 14.50 -27.00
N SER A 20 27.20 15.15 -25.92
CA SER A 20 26.59 15.01 -24.59
C SER A 20 25.18 15.60 -24.52
N TYR A 21 24.92 16.68 -25.27
CA TYR A 21 23.60 17.28 -25.42
C TYR A 21 22.64 16.32 -26.15
N TYR A 22 23.05 15.79 -27.30
CA TYR A 22 22.22 14.85 -28.09
C TYR A 22 21.93 13.54 -27.35
N THR A 23 22.92 12.97 -26.64
CA THR A 23 22.71 11.73 -25.88
C THR A 23 21.75 11.94 -24.72
N LYS A 24 21.89 13.03 -23.96
CA LYS A 24 20.93 13.41 -22.90
C LYS A 24 19.54 13.67 -23.46
N HIS A 25 19.42 14.37 -24.60
CA HIS A 25 18.12 14.62 -25.23
C HIS A 25 17.43 13.32 -25.68
N LYS A 26 18.20 12.38 -26.27
CA LYS A 26 17.67 11.05 -26.64
C LYS A 26 17.21 10.26 -25.41
N GLN A 27 17.94 10.34 -24.31
CA GLN A 27 17.55 9.70 -23.05
C GLN A 27 16.29 10.33 -22.44
N ARG A 28 16.18 11.67 -22.42
CA ARG A 28 14.97 12.36 -21.93
C ARG A 28 13.75 11.99 -22.76
N LYS A 29 13.86 12.00 -24.08
CA LYS A 29 12.76 11.61 -24.97
C LYS A 29 12.34 10.16 -24.74
N LYS A 30 13.28 9.23 -24.58
CA LYS A 30 12.97 7.83 -24.24
C LYS A 30 12.25 7.69 -22.89
N LEU A 31 12.61 8.50 -21.90
CA LEU A 31 11.93 8.53 -20.60
C LEU A 31 10.53 9.14 -20.70
N GLU A 32 10.38 10.24 -21.43
CA GLU A 32 9.09 10.87 -21.73
C GLU A 32 8.16 9.90 -22.47
N ASP A 33 8.68 9.12 -23.42
CA ASP A 33 7.93 8.09 -24.15
C ASP A 33 7.51 6.92 -23.23
N GLN A 34 8.28 6.62 -22.17
CA GLN A 34 7.96 5.57 -21.18
C GLN A 34 7.05 6.06 -20.04
N LEU A 35 6.94 7.37 -19.85
CA LEU A 35 6.17 7.94 -18.75
C LEU A 35 4.68 7.54 -18.80
N PRO A 36 3.99 7.56 -19.96
CA PRO A 36 2.60 7.10 -20.05
C PRO A 36 2.41 5.64 -19.65
N SER A 37 3.30 4.75 -20.08
CA SER A 37 3.19 3.33 -19.73
C SER A 37 3.43 3.08 -18.23
N ILE A 38 4.35 3.83 -17.63
CA ILE A 38 4.59 3.75 -16.17
C ILE A 38 3.37 4.25 -15.40
N ILE A 39 2.78 5.38 -15.82
CA ILE A 39 1.56 5.91 -15.20
C ILE A 39 0.42 4.88 -15.30
N GLN A 40 0.25 4.26 -16.47
CA GLN A 40 -0.75 3.21 -16.67
C GLN A 40 -0.51 2.02 -15.71
N SER A 41 0.71 1.51 -15.62
CA SER A 41 1.02 0.42 -14.70
C SER A 41 0.78 0.79 -13.24
N ILE A 42 1.05 2.04 -12.84
CA ILE A 42 0.73 2.52 -11.48
C ILE A 42 -0.78 2.52 -11.24
N GLN A 43 -1.59 2.95 -12.22
CA GLN A 43 -3.05 2.94 -12.11
C GLN A 43 -3.60 1.51 -12.02
N GLU A 44 -3.05 0.57 -12.79
CA GLU A 44 -3.42 -0.85 -12.71
C GLU A 44 -3.08 -1.44 -11.34
N ILE A 45 -1.88 -1.16 -10.81
CA ILE A 45 -1.49 -1.57 -9.46
C ILE A 45 -2.40 -0.95 -8.40
N GLN A 46 -2.75 0.33 -8.53
CA GLN A 46 -3.70 0.98 -7.61
C GLN A 46 -5.06 0.27 -7.62
N GLY A 47 -5.62 -0.02 -8.81
CA GLY A 47 -6.89 -0.75 -8.92
C GLY A 47 -6.84 -2.16 -8.31
N VAL A 48 -5.72 -2.87 -8.46
CA VAL A 48 -5.52 -4.18 -7.81
C VAL A 48 -5.43 -4.05 -6.29
N VAL A 49 -4.66 -3.07 -5.78
CA VAL A 49 -4.53 -2.82 -4.34
C VAL A 49 -5.88 -2.43 -3.73
N ASP A 50 -6.67 -1.59 -4.39
CA ASP A 50 -8.00 -1.22 -3.93
C ASP A 50 -8.93 -2.44 -3.88
N SER A 51 -8.89 -3.30 -4.89
CA SER A 51 -9.71 -4.53 -4.92
C SER A 51 -9.32 -5.49 -3.79
N LEU A 52 -8.01 -5.67 -3.54
CA LEU A 52 -7.52 -6.49 -2.43
C LEU A 52 -7.91 -5.90 -1.07
N LYS A 53 -7.81 -4.58 -0.93
CA LYS A 53 -8.23 -3.87 0.28
C LYS A 53 -9.72 -4.07 0.54
N THR A 54 -10.57 -3.95 -0.48
CA THR A 54 -12.01 -4.21 -0.34
C THR A 54 -12.30 -5.65 0.06
N GLY A 55 -11.69 -6.63 -0.60
CA GLY A 55 -11.87 -8.04 -0.25
C GLY A 55 -11.41 -8.37 1.17
N GLU A 56 -10.30 -7.78 1.62
CA GLU A 56 -9.79 -7.96 2.99
C GLU A 56 -10.74 -7.36 4.03
N ILE A 57 -11.33 -6.18 3.77
CA ILE A 57 -12.33 -5.59 4.66
C ILE A 57 -13.56 -6.50 4.79
N GLU A 58 -14.03 -7.10 3.69
CA GLU A 58 -15.16 -8.02 3.70
C GLU A 58 -14.84 -9.31 4.46
N ALA A 59 -13.65 -9.88 4.26
CA ALA A 59 -13.19 -11.06 4.99
C ALA A 59 -13.09 -10.79 6.50
N LEU A 60 -12.46 -9.68 6.90
CA LEU A 60 -12.34 -9.29 8.30
C LEU A 60 -13.70 -8.99 8.95
N HIS A 61 -14.66 -8.46 8.18
CA HIS A 61 -16.03 -8.29 8.66
C HIS A 61 -16.67 -9.66 8.94
N SER A 62 -16.55 -10.61 8.01
CA SER A 62 -17.06 -11.97 8.21
C SER A 62 -16.44 -12.63 9.44
N ASP A 63 -15.13 -12.47 9.64
CA ASP A 63 -14.42 -12.97 10.82
C ASP A 63 -14.93 -12.32 12.12
N LEU A 64 -15.23 -11.01 12.10
CA LEU A 64 -15.84 -10.30 13.23
C LEU A 64 -17.24 -10.84 13.52
N ASP A 65 -18.06 -11.07 12.50
CA ASP A 65 -19.42 -11.60 12.64
C ASP A 65 -19.41 -13.00 13.25
N GLU A 66 -18.54 -13.89 12.77
CA GLU A 66 -18.43 -15.26 13.29
C GLU A 66 -17.96 -15.26 14.75
N LEU A 67 -16.85 -14.59 15.05
CA LEU A 67 -16.32 -14.55 16.40
C LEU A 67 -17.25 -13.81 17.36
N GLY A 68 -17.86 -12.72 16.90
CA GLY A 68 -18.84 -11.95 17.65
C GLY A 68 -20.06 -12.78 18.01
N ALA A 69 -20.61 -13.55 17.07
CA ALA A 69 -21.74 -14.44 17.32
C ALA A 69 -21.40 -15.51 18.38
N ILE A 70 -20.22 -16.13 18.31
CA ILE A 70 -19.76 -17.08 19.33
C ILE A 70 -19.67 -16.42 20.71
N ILE A 71 -19.12 -15.21 20.76
CA ILE A 71 -18.96 -14.45 22.01
C ILE A 71 -20.30 -14.02 22.61
N ASP A 72 -21.23 -13.57 21.76
CA ASP A 72 -22.56 -13.13 22.18
C ASP A 72 -23.38 -14.31 22.70
N GLU A 73 -23.38 -15.45 21.98
CA GLU A 73 -24.09 -16.67 22.40
C GLU A 73 -23.58 -17.20 23.74
N GLN A 74 -22.27 -17.18 23.98
CA GLN A 74 -21.71 -17.64 25.25
C GLN A 74 -21.88 -16.61 26.40
N GLY A 75 -22.07 -15.31 26.09
CA GLY A 75 -22.28 -14.24 27.07
C GLY A 75 -21.03 -13.82 27.88
N TYR A 76 -19.83 -14.22 27.45
CA TYR A 76 -18.54 -13.85 28.03
C TYR A 76 -17.45 -13.90 26.96
N GLN A 77 -16.22 -13.50 27.25
CA GLN A 77 -15.05 -13.65 26.39
C GLN A 77 -13.98 -14.48 27.10
N THR A 78 -13.22 -15.32 26.38
CA THR A 78 -11.91 -15.77 26.88
C THR A 78 -10.85 -14.72 26.59
N GLU A 79 -9.69 -14.78 27.27
CA GLU A 79 -8.56 -13.91 26.94
C GLU A 79 -8.11 -14.07 25.48
N GLN A 80 -8.10 -15.30 24.97
CA GLN A 80 -7.76 -15.58 23.58
C GLN A 80 -8.76 -14.94 22.61
N GLN A 81 -10.06 -15.06 22.89
CA GLN A 81 -11.12 -14.45 22.08
C GLN A 81 -11.04 -12.92 22.11
N CYS A 82 -10.81 -12.31 23.28
CA CYS A 82 -10.63 -10.87 23.41
C CYS A 82 -9.43 -10.38 22.59
N ASN A 83 -8.28 -11.07 22.67
CA ASN A 83 -7.09 -10.74 21.89
C ASN A 83 -7.33 -10.88 20.39
N ARG A 84 -7.98 -11.97 19.96
CA ARG A 84 -8.29 -12.19 18.54
C ARG A 84 -9.28 -11.15 18.02
N LEU A 85 -10.34 -10.87 18.77
CA LEU A 85 -11.35 -9.86 18.44
C LEU A 85 -10.71 -8.48 18.26
N ASN A 86 -9.83 -8.07 19.19
CA ASN A 86 -9.10 -6.80 19.08
C ASN A 86 -8.19 -6.75 17.85
N GLN A 87 -7.50 -7.84 17.52
CA GLN A 87 -6.64 -7.90 16.34
C GLN A 87 -7.43 -7.76 15.04
N ILE A 88 -8.54 -8.51 14.90
CA ILE A 88 -9.40 -8.43 13.72
C ILE A 88 -9.98 -7.02 13.60
N TYR A 89 -10.56 -6.49 14.69
CA TYR A 89 -11.19 -5.17 14.68
C TYR A 89 -10.20 -4.05 14.35
N ASN A 90 -9.02 -4.04 14.96
CA ASN A 90 -8.02 -3.00 14.69
C ASN A 90 -7.59 -3.01 13.21
N THR A 91 -7.40 -4.20 12.64
CA THR A 91 -7.03 -4.34 11.22
C THR A 91 -8.17 -3.86 10.32
N TYR A 92 -9.39 -4.32 10.59
CA TYR A 92 -10.60 -3.91 9.89
C TYR A 92 -10.81 -2.39 9.91
N HIS A 93 -10.74 -1.78 11.10
CA HIS A 93 -10.95 -0.35 11.28
C HIS A 93 -9.87 0.48 10.57
N ASN A 94 -8.61 0.07 10.67
CA ASN A 94 -7.49 0.75 10.00
C ASN A 94 -7.59 0.70 8.47
N LEU A 95 -8.19 -0.35 7.92
CA LEU A 95 -8.45 -0.46 6.48
C LEU A 95 -9.66 0.40 6.04
N GLY A 96 -10.40 1.01 6.96
CA GLY A 96 -11.59 1.80 6.65
C GLY A 96 -12.88 0.98 6.67
N GLY A 97 -12.92 -0.06 7.52
CA GLY A 97 -14.12 -0.83 7.82
C GLY A 97 -15.31 0.05 8.21
N ASN A 98 -16.52 -0.50 8.04
CA ASN A 98 -17.76 0.23 8.18
C ASN A 98 -18.35 0.19 9.62
N GLY A 99 -19.46 0.90 9.80
CA GLY A 99 -20.10 1.07 11.10
C GLY A 99 -20.80 -0.18 11.68
N SER A 100 -21.09 -1.23 10.91
CA SER A 100 -21.74 -2.43 11.47
C SER A 100 -20.76 -3.30 12.23
N GLY A 101 -19.59 -3.59 11.64
CA GLY A 101 -18.53 -4.35 12.32
C GLY A 101 -18.04 -3.65 13.59
N THR A 102 -17.99 -2.31 13.57
CA THR A 102 -17.67 -1.50 14.75
C THR A 102 -18.70 -1.66 15.87
N LYS A 103 -19.99 -1.62 15.54
CA LYS A 103 -21.06 -1.82 16.54
C LYS A 103 -21.01 -3.21 17.15
N LEU A 104 -20.80 -4.25 16.33
CA LEU A 104 -20.67 -5.61 16.83
C LEU A 104 -19.50 -5.72 17.81
N TYR A 105 -18.32 -5.24 17.41
CA TYR A 105 -17.15 -5.19 18.28
C TYR A 105 -17.46 -4.51 19.62
N GLU A 106 -18.02 -3.30 19.60
CA GLU A 106 -18.37 -2.55 20.81
C GLU A 106 -19.40 -3.28 21.70
N GLN A 107 -20.31 -4.06 21.11
CA GLN A 107 -21.27 -4.87 21.87
C GLN A 107 -20.56 -6.03 22.57
N VAL A 108 -19.82 -6.84 21.82
CA VAL A 108 -19.21 -8.05 22.37
C VAL A 108 -18.02 -7.75 23.30
N SER A 109 -17.30 -6.64 23.09
CA SER A 109 -16.20 -6.21 23.96
C SER A 109 -16.65 -5.82 25.37
N LYS A 110 -17.93 -5.53 25.59
CA LYS A 110 -18.49 -5.23 26.91
C LYS A 110 -18.77 -6.48 27.74
N LEU A 111 -18.73 -7.66 27.13
CA LEU A 111 -18.98 -8.92 27.82
C LEU A 111 -17.80 -9.28 28.74
N PRO A 112 -18.07 -9.91 29.89
CA PRO A 112 -17.05 -10.18 30.90
C PRO A 112 -15.98 -11.13 30.36
N ILE A 113 -14.71 -10.88 30.71
CA ILE A 113 -13.61 -11.79 30.38
C ILE A 113 -13.52 -12.86 31.46
N LYS A 114 -13.57 -14.13 31.05
CA LYS A 114 -13.32 -15.30 31.91
C LYS A 114 -12.04 -15.98 31.44
N SER A 115 -11.14 -16.23 32.38
CA SER A 115 -10.02 -17.14 32.14
C SER A 115 -10.59 -18.54 31.95
N LYS A 116 -10.64 -19.04 30.71
CA LYS A 116 -10.72 -20.48 30.50
C LYS A 116 -9.31 -21.01 30.75
N GLU A 117 -9.12 -21.70 31.88
CA GLU A 117 -8.05 -22.69 32.01
C GLU A 117 -8.25 -23.70 30.87
N ASN A 118 -7.34 -23.71 29.90
CA ASN A 118 -7.10 -24.84 29.02
C ASN A 118 -5.77 -25.45 29.40
#